data_AF-A0A2H3CWP1-F1
#
_entry.id   AF-A0A2H3CWP1-F1
#
_cell.length_a   1.000
_cell.length_b   1.000
_cell.length_c   1.000
_cell.angle_alpha   90.00
_cell.angle_beta   90.00
_cell.angle_gamma   90.00
#
_symmetry.space_group_name_H-M   'P 1'
#
loop_
_entity.id
_entity.type
_entity.pdbx_description
1 polymer ?
#
loop_
_entity_poly.entity_id
_entity_poly.type
_entity_poly.pdbx_seq_one_letter_code
_entity_poly.pdbx_strand_id
1 'polypeptide(L)' 'MNSQLVGTHVVFWNIRGQAVRGVIQSTSRGADGTLMVVINSDGGRTITLPATGVTASPN' A
#
# COMPACT_ATOMS: atom_id res chain seq x y z
N MET A 1 5.27 -10.84 11.78
CA MET A 1 3.86 -10.40 11.69
C MET A 1 3.85 -9.05 11.00
N ASN A 2 3.64 -9.00 9.68
CA ASN A 2 3.46 -7.74 8.94
C ASN A 2 2.00 -7.66 8.53
N SER A 3 1.13 -7.29 9.48
CA SER A 3 -0.30 -7.15 9.21
C SER A 3 -0.53 -5.77 8.61
N GLN A 4 -0.20 -5.62 7.34
CA GLN A 4 -0.81 -4.58 6.52
C GLN A 4 -2.28 -4.95 6.38
N LEU A 5 -3.08 -4.46 7.31
CA LEU A 5 -4.50 -4.79 7.41
C LEU A 5 -5.26 -4.01 6.36
N VAL A 6 -6.21 -4.67 5.71
CA VAL A 6 -7.23 -4.01 4.90
C VAL A 6 -7.92 -2.94 5.75
N GLY A 7 -8.04 -1.72 5.21
CA GLY A 7 -8.52 -0.54 5.91
C GLY A 7 -7.42 0.33 6.53
N THR A 8 -6.16 -0.09 6.52
CA THR A 8 -5.05 0.72 7.03
C THR A 8 -4.72 1.86 6.06
N HIS A 9 -4.57 3.08 6.60
CA HIS A 9 -4.08 4.22 5.85
C HIS A 9 -2.57 4.10 5.64
N VAL A 10 -2.15 4.22 4.39
CA VAL A 10 -0.74 4.10 3.99
C VAL A 10 -0.33 5.32 3.19
N VAL A 11 0.97 5.62 3.29
CA VAL A 11 1.62 6.63 2.47
C VAL A 11 2.73 5.96 1.68
N PHE A 12 2.78 6.23 0.39
CA PHE A 12 3.84 5.77 -0.49
C PHE A 12 4.31 6.91 -1.38
N TRP A 13 5.57 6.85 -1.81
CA TRP A 13 6.15 7.85 -2.69
C TRP A 13 5.94 7.45 -4.14
N ASN A 14 5.36 8.32 -4.94
CA ASN A 14 5.28 8.09 -6.38
C ASN A 14 6.64 8.36 -7.05
N ILE A 15 6.77 7.99 -8.34
CA ILE A 15 7.99 8.23 -9.14
C ILE A 15 8.36 9.71 -9.28
N ARG A 16 7.44 10.63 -8.95
CA ARG A 16 7.68 12.08 -8.94
C ARG A 16 8.15 12.58 -7.56
N GLY A 17 8.39 11.69 -6.60
CA GLY A 17 8.78 12.05 -5.24
C GLY A 17 7.65 12.69 -4.42
N GLN A 18 6.39 12.46 -4.78
CA GLN A 18 5.24 12.97 -4.05
C GLN A 18 4.67 11.89 -3.13
N ALA A 19 4.38 12.27 -1.88
CA ALA A 19 3.70 11.41 -0.93
C ALA A 19 2.23 11.27 -1.34
N VAL A 20 1.85 10.08 -1.81
CA VAL A 20 0.48 9.72 -2.13
C VAL A 20 -0.09 8.95 -0.94
N ARG A 21 -1.28 9.36 -0.52
CA ARG A 21 -2.03 8.70 0.56
C ARG A 21 -3.08 7.79 -0.05
N GLY A 22 -3.29 6.66 0.60
CA GLY A 22 -4.34 5.73 0.22
C GLY A 22 -4.67 4.76 1.34
N VAL A 23 -5.64 3.90 1.08
CA VAL A 23 -6.12 2.89 2.01
C VAL A 23 -5.89 1.51 1.41
N ILE A 24 -5.33 0.59 2.18
CA ILE A 24 -5.18 -0.80 1.74
C ILE A 24 -6.57 -1.42 1.57
N GLN A 25 -6.92 -1.82 0.35
CA GLN A 25 -8.14 -2.55 0.06
C GLN A 25 -7.96 -4.06 0.14
N SER A 26 -6.78 -4.55 -0.21
CA SER A 26 -6.49 -5.98 -0.17
C SER A 26 -5.00 -6.22 -0.07
N THR A 27 -4.62 -7.38 0.44
CA THR A 27 -3.23 -7.83 0.46
C THR A 27 -3.16 -9.23 -0.14
N SER A 28 -2.26 -9.43 -1.08
CA SER A 28 -1.98 -10.73 -1.67
C SER A 28 -0.51 -11.06 -1.48
N ARG A 29 -0.14 -12.33 -1.53
CA ARG A 29 1.27 -12.75 -1.58
C ARG A 29 1.57 -13.22 -2.99
N GLY A 30 2.60 -12.63 -3.60
CA GLY A 30 3.13 -13.11 -4.87
C GLY A 30 3.73 -14.50 -4.73
N ALA A 31 3.93 -15.20 -5.85
CA ALA A 31 4.54 -16.52 -5.89
C ALA A 31 5.94 -16.56 -5.24
N ASP A 32 6.64 -15.43 -5.27
CA ASP A 32 7.98 -15.25 -4.67
C ASP A 32 7.94 -15.00 -3.14
N GLY A 33 6.76 -15.07 -2.51
CA GLY A 33 6.56 -14.79 -1.09
C GLY A 33 6.47 -13.31 -0.72
N THR A 34 6.69 -12.41 -1.69
CA THR A 34 6.55 -10.96 -1.53
C THR A 34 5.11 -10.59 -1.23
N LEU A 35 4.88 -9.86 -0.13
CA LEU A 35 3.56 -9.35 0.21
C LEU A 35 3.26 -8.14 -0.67
N MET A 36 2.23 -8.26 -1.50
CA MET A 36 1.69 -7.23 -2.39
C MET A 36 0.47 -6.61 -1.71
N VAL A 37 0.38 -5.29 -1.71
CA VAL A 37 -0.79 -4.58 -1.21
C VAL A 37 -1.46 -3.82 -2.32
N VAL A 38 -2.78 -3.92 -2.36
CA VAL A 38 -3.66 -3.16 -3.23
C VAL A 38 -4.16 -1.97 -2.43
N ILE A 39 -3.78 -0.78 -2.87
CA ILE A 39 -4.05 0.49 -2.21
C ILE A 39 -5.00 1.29 -3.10
N ASN A 40 -6.10 1.74 -2.53
CA ASN A 40 -6.95 2.74 -3.15
C ASN A 40 -6.44 4.12 -2.72
N SER A 41 -5.87 4.85 -3.66
CA SER A 41 -5.39 6.20 -3.43
C SER A 41 -6.58 7.16 -3.35
N ASP A 42 -6.45 8.22 -2.56
CA ASP A 42 -7.51 9.23 -2.40
C ASP A 42 -7.97 9.84 -3.74
N GLY A 43 -7.07 9.88 -4.73
CA GLY A 43 -7.37 10.25 -6.12
C GLY A 43 -8.15 9.21 -6.94
N GLY A 44 -8.78 8.21 -6.31
CA GLY A 44 -9.56 7.16 -6.96
C GLY A 44 -8.76 6.14 -7.76
N ARG A 45 -7.45 6.07 -7.56
CA ARG A 45 -6.55 5.16 -8.29
C ARG A 45 -6.19 3.95 -7.44
N THR A 46 -6.48 2.77 -7.96
CA THR A 46 -6.01 1.50 -7.39
C THR A 46 -4.57 1.26 -7.80
N ILE A 47 -3.69 1.12 -6.82
CA ILE A 47 -2.26 0.92 -7.01
C ILE A 47 -1.84 -0.34 -6.26
N THR A 48 -1.13 -1.23 -6.95
CA THR A 48 -0.56 -2.43 -6.33
C THR A 48 0.94 -2.22 -6.14
N LEU A 49 1.38 -2.29 -4.90
CA LEU A 49 2.79 -2.09 -4.53
C LEU A 49 3.22 -3.18 -3.55
N PRO A 50 4.51 -3.54 -3.53
CA PRO A 50 5.04 -4.41 -2.49
C PRO A 50 4.98 -3.71 -1.13
N ALA A 51 4.65 -4.49 -0.10
CA ALA A 51 4.55 -4.06 1.29
C ALA A 51 5.78 -3.29 1.79
N THR A 52 6.95 -3.63 1.27
CA THR A 52 8.24 -2.99 1.58
C THR A 52 8.35 -1.56 1.08
N GLY A 53 7.61 -1.19 0.03
CA GLY A 53 7.62 0.15 -0.55
C GLY A 53 6.57 1.09 0.02
N VAL A 54 5.77 0.63 0.99
CA VAL A 54 4.67 1.42 1.56
C VAL A 54 4.85 1.54 3.06
N THR A 55 4.66 2.75 3.57
CA THR A 55 4.78 3.04 5.00
C THR A 55 3.37 3.10 5.59
N ALA A 56 3.12 2.28 6.61
CA ALA A 56 1.89 2.39 7.39
C ALA A 56 1.91 3.74 8.09
N SER A 57 0.88 4.56 7.85
CA SER A 57 0.69 5.79 8.60
C SER A 57 -0.22 5.44 9.77
N PRO A 58 0.28 5.39 11.01
CA PRO A 58 -0.62 5.42 12.15
C PRO A 58 -1.40 6.74 12.08
N ASN A 59 -2.72 6.63 12.10
CA ASN A 59 -3.61 7.76 12.36
C ASN A 59 -3.54 8.08 13.86
#